data_AF-A0ABC8TES7-F1
#
_entry.id   AF-A0ABC8TES7-F1
#
_cell.length_a   1.000
_cell.length_b   1.000
_cell.length_c   1.000
_cell.angle_alpha   90.00
_cell.angle_beta   90.00
_cell.angle_gamma   90.00
#
_symmetry.space_group_name_H-M   'P 1'
#
loop_
_entity.id
_entity.type
_entity.pdbx_description
1 polymer ?
#
loop_
_entity_poly.entity_id
_entity_poly.type
_entity_poly.pdbx_seq_one_letter_code
_entity_poly.pdbx_strand_id
1 'polypeptide(L)'
;MKSSTLLDSAIFQLTPTRTRCDLIIIANERKEKVASGLLTPFLAHLKTAQDQIAKGGYSILLETEAGSDATWFTKGTVERFVRFVSTPEILERVYTIESEILQIDEAIAIQGNNDIEPSAVEDHQAKPVVSEGNKPIPDTNEGKAIVLYKPGTHYSEANGSTAQEGNSRVQLLKVLETRKTVLQREQGMAFARAVAASFDIDHMAPLVSFAECFGASRLMDACLRFMDLWKRKHETGQWLEIEAAEAMSTQSDFSTMDASGIMLSSVANKLNESCSEMASENIGKTSIDTTTGINVGLFPKSSGNKA
;
A
#
# COMPACT_ATOMS: atom_id res chain seq x y z
N MET A 1 -11.46 13.15 -22.14
CA MET A 1 -10.05 13.57 -22.34
C MET A 1 -9.14 12.39 -22.02
N LYS A 2 -7.92 12.33 -22.59
CA LYS A 2 -6.92 11.31 -22.22
C LYS A 2 -6.33 11.64 -20.84
N SER A 3 -5.88 10.66 -20.05
CA SER A 3 -5.32 10.94 -18.72
C SER A 3 -4.04 11.79 -18.76
N SER A 4 -3.25 11.73 -19.83
CA SER A 4 -2.09 12.61 -20.07
C SER A 4 -2.43 14.01 -20.59
N THR A 5 -3.71 14.41 -20.61
CA THR A 5 -4.09 15.77 -21.01
C THR A 5 -3.70 16.76 -19.91
N LEU A 6 -2.82 17.70 -20.23
CA LEU A 6 -2.51 18.86 -19.37
C LEU A 6 -3.77 19.72 -19.19
N LEU A 7 -3.94 20.28 -17.99
CA LEU A 7 -5.11 21.06 -17.62
C LEU A 7 -4.79 22.55 -17.55
N ASP A 8 -5.73 23.38 -18.01
CA ASP A 8 -5.69 24.83 -17.79
C ASP A 8 -6.08 25.14 -16.34
N SER A 9 -7.05 24.39 -15.79
CA SER A 9 -7.55 24.51 -14.41
C SER A 9 -8.44 23.32 -14.04
N ALA A 10 -8.71 23.16 -12.74
CA ALA A 10 -9.80 22.33 -12.22
C ALA A 10 -10.67 23.14 -11.26
N ILE A 11 -11.99 22.95 -11.30
CA ILE A 11 -12.97 23.74 -10.54
C ILE A 11 -13.92 22.82 -9.79
N PHE A 12 -14.04 23.00 -8.48
CA PHE A 12 -15.19 22.47 -7.73
C PHE A 12 -16.36 23.44 -7.85
N GLN A 13 -17.38 23.08 -8.63
CA GLN A 13 -18.64 23.80 -8.69
C GLN A 13 -19.53 23.35 -7.52
N LEU A 14 -19.85 24.26 -6.61
CA LEU A 14 -20.57 23.95 -5.38
C LEU A 14 -22.08 24.07 -5.56
N THR A 15 -22.80 23.22 -4.85
CA THR A 15 -24.26 23.34 -4.64
C THR A 15 -24.61 24.58 -3.79
N PRO A 16 -25.86 25.08 -3.83
CA PRO A 16 -26.27 26.24 -3.03
C PRO A 16 -26.07 26.06 -1.51
N THR A 17 -26.16 24.84 -1.00
CA THR A 17 -25.88 24.50 0.41
C THR A 17 -24.39 24.41 0.73
N ARG A 18 -23.51 24.45 -0.28
CA ARG A 18 -22.04 24.36 -0.18
C ARG A 18 -21.53 23.06 0.48
N THR A 19 -22.38 22.03 0.56
CA THR A 19 -22.07 20.70 1.13
C THR A 19 -21.69 19.66 0.08
N ARG A 20 -22.13 19.86 -1.17
CA ARG A 20 -21.83 19.01 -2.33
C ARG A 20 -21.19 19.79 -3.46
N CYS A 21 -20.40 19.12 -4.29
CA CYS A 21 -19.73 19.70 -5.44
C CYS A 21 -19.62 18.74 -6.63
N ASP A 22 -19.56 19.31 -7.83
CA ASP A 22 -19.05 18.67 -9.05
C ASP A 22 -17.61 19.16 -9.28
N LEU A 23 -16.64 18.25 -9.45
CA LEU A 23 -15.27 18.58 -9.84
C LEU A 23 -15.13 18.48 -11.35
N ILE A 24 -14.82 19.62 -11.98
CA ILE A 24 -14.75 19.80 -13.43
C ILE A 24 -13.33 20.20 -13.81
N ILE A 25 -12.68 19.44 -14.69
CA ILE A 25 -11.39 19.80 -15.28
C ILE A 25 -11.61 20.60 -16.57
N ILE A 26 -10.69 21.51 -16.87
CA ILE A 26 -10.70 22.36 -18.07
C ILE A 26 -9.36 22.18 -18.80
N ALA A 27 -9.41 21.91 -20.10
CA ALA A 27 -8.23 21.73 -20.95
C ALA A 27 -8.52 22.05 -22.42
N ASN A 28 -7.83 23.06 -22.96
CA ASN A 28 -8.03 23.61 -24.30
C ASN A 28 -9.51 23.95 -24.53
N GLU A 29 -10.07 24.82 -23.68
CA GLU A 29 -11.48 25.28 -23.65
C GLU A 29 -12.55 24.20 -23.37
N ARG A 30 -12.21 22.92 -23.49
CA ARG A 30 -13.12 21.80 -23.21
C ARG A 30 -13.22 21.59 -21.71
N LYS A 31 -14.42 21.21 -21.24
CA LYS A 31 -14.71 20.91 -19.84
C LYS A 31 -15.16 19.46 -19.68
N GLU A 32 -14.71 18.80 -18.62
CA GLU A 32 -15.06 17.41 -18.32
C GLU A 32 -15.29 17.23 -16.82
N LYS A 33 -16.40 16.59 -16.42
CA LYS A 33 -16.63 16.27 -15.01
C LYS A 33 -15.90 14.99 -14.64
N VAL A 34 -15.02 15.05 -13.62
CA VAL A 34 -14.26 13.90 -13.11
C VAL A 34 -14.83 13.32 -11.82
N ALA A 35 -15.51 14.12 -11.00
CA ALA A 35 -16.13 13.65 -9.76
C ALA A 35 -17.40 14.44 -9.40
N SER A 36 -18.26 13.84 -8.57
CA SER A 36 -19.44 14.47 -8.00
C SER A 36 -19.68 13.86 -6.61
N GLY A 37 -19.92 14.68 -5.58
CA GLY A 37 -20.04 14.14 -4.23
C GLY A 37 -20.14 15.19 -3.13
N LEU A 38 -19.77 14.78 -1.92
CA LEU A 38 -19.63 15.67 -0.77
C LEU A 38 -18.34 16.51 -0.92
N LEU A 39 -18.38 17.76 -0.46
CA LEU A 39 -17.21 18.64 -0.45
C LEU A 39 -16.26 18.33 0.71
N THR A 40 -16.80 17.86 1.85
CA THR A 40 -16.04 17.64 3.09
C THR A 40 -14.79 16.76 2.96
N PRO A 41 -14.80 15.63 2.21
CA PRO A 41 -13.59 14.83 1.99
C PRO A 41 -12.47 15.64 1.32
N PHE A 42 -12.78 16.43 0.29
CA PHE A 42 -11.79 17.29 -0.37
C PHE A 42 -11.24 18.35 0.58
N LEU A 43 -12.08 18.97 1.42
CA LEU A 43 -11.64 19.95 2.41
C LEU A 43 -10.70 19.33 3.45
N ALA A 44 -10.90 18.07 3.86
CA ALA A 44 -10.00 17.39 4.78
C ALA A 44 -8.59 17.17 4.21
N HIS A 45 -8.43 17.23 2.88
CA HIS A 45 -7.19 16.91 2.17
C HIS A 45 -6.60 18.08 1.38
N LEU A 46 -7.22 19.26 1.31
CA LEU A 46 -6.82 20.30 0.35
C LEU A 46 -6.89 21.71 0.95
N LYS A 47 -5.73 22.24 1.38
CA LYS A 47 -5.65 23.56 2.00
C LYS A 47 -6.18 24.68 1.10
N THR A 48 -5.85 24.67 -0.19
CA THR A 48 -6.35 25.66 -1.16
C THR A 48 -7.89 25.69 -1.23
N ALA A 49 -8.57 24.57 -1.00
CA ALA A 49 -10.02 24.51 -0.91
C ALA A 49 -10.56 25.02 0.44
N GLN A 50 -9.86 24.78 1.55
CA GLN A 50 -10.18 25.39 2.86
C GLN A 50 -10.08 26.92 2.80
N ASP A 51 -9.00 27.44 2.22
CA ASP A 51 -8.74 28.87 2.11
C ASP A 51 -9.75 29.58 1.19
N GLN A 52 -10.28 28.88 0.16
CA GLN A 52 -11.31 29.42 -0.73
C GLN A 52 -12.72 29.28 -0.16
N ILE A 53 -13.08 28.17 0.50
CA ILE A 53 -14.42 28.03 1.11
C ILE A 53 -14.62 29.06 2.24
N ALA A 54 -13.55 29.47 2.93
CA ALA A 54 -13.58 30.55 3.92
C ALA A 54 -13.90 31.93 3.33
N LYS A 55 -13.52 32.20 2.07
CA LYS A 55 -13.77 33.49 1.37
C LYS A 55 -15.22 33.66 0.90
N GLY A 56 -16.01 32.59 0.90
CA GLY A 56 -17.38 32.59 0.37
C GLY A 56 -17.46 32.24 -1.13
N GLY A 57 -18.68 32.07 -1.63
CA GLY A 57 -18.95 31.72 -3.04
C GLY A 57 -19.28 30.25 -3.30
N TYR A 58 -19.50 29.94 -4.58
CA TYR A 58 -19.97 28.65 -5.10
C TYR A 58 -18.97 27.94 -6.04
N SER A 59 -17.70 28.37 -6.03
CA SER A 59 -16.64 27.78 -6.84
C SER A 59 -15.33 27.80 -6.09
N ILE A 60 -14.56 26.71 -6.18
CA ILE A 60 -13.17 26.63 -5.74
C ILE A 60 -12.32 26.33 -6.97
N LEU A 61 -11.34 27.18 -7.25
CA LEU A 61 -10.45 27.09 -8.40
C LEU A 61 -9.10 26.48 -8.00
N LEU A 62 -8.68 25.44 -8.70
CA LEU A 62 -7.32 24.91 -8.69
C LEU A 62 -6.66 25.30 -10.00
N GLU A 63 -5.75 26.25 -9.93
CA GLU A 63 -4.92 26.73 -11.04
C GLU A 63 -3.46 26.72 -10.59
N THR A 64 -2.54 26.46 -11.53
CA THR A 64 -1.10 26.54 -11.30
C THR A 64 -0.61 27.96 -11.53
N GLU A 65 0.52 28.35 -10.95
CA GLU A 65 1.04 29.72 -11.12
C GLU A 65 1.34 30.03 -12.60
N ALA A 66 0.99 31.23 -13.04
CA ALA A 66 1.14 31.66 -14.43
C ALA A 66 2.63 31.66 -14.84
N GLY A 67 2.97 30.84 -15.83
CA GLY A 67 4.35 30.64 -16.29
C GLY A 67 5.08 29.45 -15.66
N SER A 68 4.44 28.69 -14.76
CA SER A 68 4.95 27.38 -14.37
C SER A 68 4.73 26.35 -15.49
N ASP A 69 5.80 25.64 -15.88
CA ASP A 69 5.69 24.48 -16.79
C ASP A 69 5.21 23.25 -16.01
N ALA A 70 3.95 23.33 -15.55
CA ALA A 70 3.31 22.36 -14.67
C ALA A 70 2.91 21.07 -15.42
N THR A 71 3.89 20.39 -16.03
CA THR A 71 3.73 19.12 -16.75
C THR A 71 3.08 18.01 -15.90
N TRP A 72 3.11 18.14 -14.57
CA TRP A 72 2.43 17.26 -13.62
C TRP A 72 0.91 17.50 -13.52
N PHE A 73 0.39 18.67 -13.92
CA PHE A 73 -1.02 19.03 -13.76
C PHE A 73 -1.88 18.47 -14.89
N THR A 74 -2.04 17.14 -14.88
CA THR A 74 -2.80 16.38 -15.87
C THR A 74 -4.14 15.90 -15.32
N LYS A 75 -5.05 15.54 -16.23
CA LYS A 75 -6.28 14.80 -15.90
C LYS A 75 -5.99 13.59 -14.98
N GLY A 76 -4.98 12.79 -15.31
CA GLY A 76 -4.64 11.57 -14.56
C GLY A 76 -4.18 11.85 -13.14
N THR A 77 -3.48 12.97 -12.92
CA THR A 77 -3.09 13.43 -11.57
C THR A 77 -4.32 13.80 -10.74
N VAL A 78 -5.28 14.52 -11.32
CA VAL A 78 -6.54 14.87 -10.64
C VAL A 78 -7.41 13.63 -10.37
N GLU A 79 -7.50 12.69 -11.30
CA GLU A 79 -8.21 11.40 -11.11
C GLU A 79 -7.61 10.59 -9.94
N ARG A 80 -6.28 10.54 -9.83
CA ARG A 80 -5.58 9.85 -8.73
C ARG A 80 -5.74 10.58 -7.39
N PHE A 81 -5.75 11.92 -7.37
CA PHE A 81 -6.10 12.68 -6.17
C PHE A 81 -7.55 12.41 -5.70
N VAL A 82 -8.53 12.40 -6.61
CA VAL A 82 -9.93 12.04 -6.27
C VAL A 82 -10.01 10.63 -5.68
N ARG A 83 -9.22 9.69 -6.21
CA ARG A 83 -9.14 8.32 -5.71
C ARG A 83 -8.50 8.26 -4.32
N PHE A 84 -7.47 9.05 -4.05
CA PHE A 84 -6.86 9.17 -2.73
C PHE A 84 -7.84 9.75 -1.70
N VAL A 85 -8.59 10.80 -2.04
CA VAL A 85 -9.63 11.37 -1.17
C VAL A 85 -10.75 10.37 -0.86
N SER A 86 -10.97 9.39 -1.73
CA SER A 86 -12.00 8.36 -1.55
C SER A 86 -11.56 7.19 -0.66
N THR A 87 -10.29 6.77 -0.78
CA THR A 87 -9.71 5.61 -0.08
C THR A 87 -8.21 5.82 0.19
N PRO A 88 -7.82 6.74 1.09
CA PRO A 88 -6.41 7.03 1.37
C PRO A 88 -5.67 5.85 2.04
N GLU A 89 -6.42 4.97 2.71
CA GLU A 89 -5.90 3.80 3.45
C GLU A 89 -5.17 2.80 2.54
N ILE A 90 -5.48 2.79 1.23
CA ILE A 90 -4.81 1.92 0.24
C ILE A 90 -3.30 2.25 0.17
N LEU A 91 -2.95 3.53 0.18
CA LEU A 91 -1.56 3.98 0.10
C LEU A 91 -0.88 3.92 1.48
N GLU A 92 -1.61 4.26 2.54
CA GLU A 92 -1.09 4.30 3.91
C GLU A 92 -0.79 2.90 4.48
N ARG A 93 -1.62 1.89 4.17
CA ARG A 93 -1.44 0.51 4.68
C ARG A 93 -0.08 -0.08 4.31
N VAL A 94 0.47 0.28 3.14
CA VAL A 94 1.80 -0.18 2.69
C VAL A 94 2.89 0.22 3.70
N TYR A 95 2.86 1.47 4.17
CA TYR A 95 3.81 1.97 5.17
C TYR A 95 3.49 1.49 6.59
N THR A 96 2.21 1.36 6.95
CA THR A 96 1.82 0.76 8.25
C THR A 96 2.43 -0.64 8.40
N ILE A 97 2.33 -1.48 7.36
CA ILE A 97 2.91 -2.84 7.38
C ILE A 97 4.44 -2.78 7.52
N GLU A 98 5.14 -1.89 6.82
CA GLU A 98 6.59 -1.71 7.02
C GLU A 98 6.91 -1.35 8.48
N SER A 99 6.14 -0.46 9.11
CA SER A 99 6.36 -0.10 10.51
C SER A 99 6.12 -1.27 11.48
N GLU A 100 5.15 -2.15 11.19
CA GLU A 100 4.95 -3.40 11.95
C GLU A 100 6.13 -4.38 11.76
N ILE A 101 6.65 -4.51 10.53
CA ILE A 101 7.81 -5.37 10.23
C ILE A 101 9.05 -4.87 10.98
N LEU A 102 9.34 -3.57 10.93
CA LEU A 102 10.50 -2.97 11.61
C LEU A 102 10.43 -3.14 13.14
N GLN A 103 9.25 -3.02 13.74
CA GLN A 103 9.05 -3.29 15.18
C GLN A 103 9.29 -4.76 15.53
N ILE A 104 8.95 -5.70 14.62
CA ILE A 104 9.23 -7.12 14.82
C ILE A 104 10.72 -7.42 14.66
N ASP A 105 11.40 -6.82 13.68
CA ASP A 105 12.86 -6.95 13.51
C ASP A 105 13.62 -6.41 14.74
N GLU A 106 13.19 -5.27 15.30
CA GLU A 106 13.73 -4.73 16.56
C GLU A 106 13.47 -5.68 17.74
N ALA A 107 12.25 -6.20 17.86
CA ALA A 107 11.91 -7.17 18.92
C ALA A 107 12.72 -8.48 18.81
N ILE A 108 12.97 -8.97 17.59
CA ILE A 108 13.82 -10.14 17.33
C ILE A 108 15.27 -9.83 17.72
N ALA A 109 15.81 -8.67 17.36
CA ALA A 109 17.18 -8.28 17.72
C ALA A 109 17.38 -8.20 19.24
N ILE A 110 16.46 -7.56 19.97
CA ILE A 110 16.47 -7.52 21.44
C ILE A 110 16.38 -8.94 22.02
N GLN A 111 15.46 -9.76 21.49
CA GLN A 111 15.27 -11.15 21.94
C GLN A 111 16.29 -12.14 21.37
N GLY A 112 17.30 -11.70 20.61
CA GLY A 112 18.47 -12.49 20.21
C GLY A 112 19.73 -12.12 20.98
N ASN A 113 19.89 -10.85 21.37
CA ASN A 113 21.16 -10.37 21.94
C ASN A 113 21.42 -10.78 23.41
N ASN A 114 20.40 -11.17 24.18
CA ASN A 114 20.60 -11.63 25.57
C ASN A 114 21.31 -13.00 25.69
N ASP A 115 21.76 -13.61 24.59
CA ASP A 115 22.51 -14.88 24.60
C ASP A 115 24.04 -14.69 24.77
N ILE A 116 24.53 -13.47 25.02
CA ILE A 116 25.95 -13.17 25.29
C ILE A 116 26.16 -12.20 26.46
N GLU A 117 25.95 -12.67 27.70
CA GLU A 117 26.74 -12.20 28.85
C GLU A 117 27.21 -13.42 29.66
N PRO A 118 28.53 -13.74 29.65
CA PRO A 118 29.01 -14.98 30.23
C PRO A 118 29.20 -14.87 31.76
N SER A 119 28.75 -15.91 32.46
CA SER A 119 29.17 -16.18 33.84
C SER A 119 30.70 -16.32 33.91
N ALA A 120 31.37 -15.37 34.55
CA ALA A 120 32.74 -15.49 35.02
C ALA A 120 32.78 -15.19 36.53
N VAL A 121 32.58 -16.23 37.34
CA VAL A 121 32.79 -16.18 38.78
C VAL A 121 34.25 -16.57 39.05
N GLU A 122 35.07 -15.62 39.50
CA GLU A 122 36.24 -15.94 40.33
C GLU A 122 36.16 -15.14 41.64
N ASP A 123 35.95 -15.89 42.72
CA ASP A 123 35.90 -15.44 44.10
C ASP A 123 37.32 -15.46 44.70
N HIS A 124 37.77 -14.36 45.31
CA HIS A 124 38.81 -14.40 46.35
C HIS A 124 38.63 -13.30 47.42
N GLN A 125 37.78 -13.61 48.39
CA GLN A 125 37.92 -13.29 49.82
C GLN A 125 39.22 -12.55 50.29
N ALA A 126 39.07 -11.34 50.84
CA ALA A 126 39.92 -10.83 51.94
C ALA A 126 39.22 -9.70 52.75
N LYS A 127 39.14 -9.86 54.08
CA LYS A 127 38.68 -8.85 55.07
C LYS A 127 39.92 -8.32 55.81
N PRO A 128 39.93 -7.08 56.34
CA PRO A 128 39.56 -6.90 57.76
C PRO A 128 38.80 -5.56 58.04
N VAL A 129 37.76 -5.56 58.90
CA VAL A 129 37.73 -5.02 60.29
C VAL A 129 37.91 -3.48 60.35
N VAL A 130 36.93 -2.72 60.88
CA VAL A 130 36.87 -2.21 62.27
C VAL A 130 35.41 -1.85 62.68
N SER A 131 35.07 -2.16 63.94
CA SER A 131 34.21 -1.49 64.97
C SER A 131 33.20 -0.38 64.55
N GLU A 132 32.05 -0.14 65.19
CA GLU A 132 31.67 -0.35 66.62
C GLU A 132 30.14 -0.18 66.85
N GLY A 133 29.56 -0.65 67.96
CA GLY A 133 28.31 -0.09 68.53
C GLY A 133 27.06 -1.01 68.71
N ASN A 134 26.67 -1.27 69.97
CA ASN A 134 25.42 -1.92 70.45
C ASN A 134 24.48 -0.84 71.06
N LYS A 135 23.17 -0.95 71.38
CA LYS A 135 22.05 -1.96 71.39
C LYS A 135 20.74 -1.16 71.77
N PRO A 136 19.57 -1.73 72.15
CA PRO A 136 18.78 -2.89 71.68
C PRO A 136 17.26 -2.57 71.40
N ILE A 137 16.50 -3.61 71.02
CA ILE A 137 15.02 -3.84 71.00
C ILE A 137 14.35 -3.53 72.40
N PRO A 138 13.02 -3.24 72.62
CA PRO A 138 11.80 -3.75 71.92
C PRO A 138 10.53 -2.84 71.65
N ASP A 139 9.63 -3.43 70.84
CA ASP A 139 8.14 -3.54 70.91
C ASP A 139 7.10 -2.42 70.64
N THR A 140 5.99 -2.92 70.05
CA THR A 140 4.59 -2.41 70.00
C THR A 140 4.21 -1.34 68.97
N ASN A 141 3.46 -1.73 67.92
CA ASN A 141 2.06 -1.29 67.69
C ASN A 141 1.40 -2.08 66.53
N GLU A 142 0.08 -2.15 66.55
CA GLU A 142 -0.78 -3.00 65.71
C GLU A 142 -1.05 -2.38 64.31
N GLY A 143 -1.03 -3.21 63.26
CA GLY A 143 -1.33 -2.80 61.89
C GLY A 143 -1.84 -3.97 61.05
N LYS A 144 -3.14 -3.96 60.73
CA LYS A 144 -3.87 -5.04 60.04
C LYS A 144 -3.18 -5.47 58.74
N ALA A 145 -2.70 -6.72 58.68
CA ALA A 145 -2.20 -7.35 57.46
C ALA A 145 -3.20 -8.38 56.92
N ILE A 146 -3.35 -8.42 55.59
CA ILE A 146 -4.35 -9.20 54.87
C ILE A 146 -4.06 -10.71 55.00
N VAL A 147 -5.09 -11.51 55.31
CA VAL A 147 -4.98 -12.98 55.33
C VAL A 147 -4.86 -13.49 53.89
N LEU A 148 -3.63 -13.77 53.46
CA LEU A 148 -3.35 -14.46 52.20
C LEU A 148 -3.68 -15.94 52.36
N TYR A 149 -4.63 -16.45 51.56
CA TYR A 149 -4.99 -17.86 51.54
C TYR A 149 -3.82 -18.72 51.05
N LYS A 150 -3.36 -19.66 51.87
CA LYS A 150 -2.38 -20.69 51.50
C LYS A 150 -3.08 -22.05 51.31
N PRO A 151 -3.10 -22.62 50.08
CA PRO A 151 -3.18 -24.06 49.91
C PRO A 151 -1.92 -24.73 50.48
N GLY A 152 -2.03 -25.99 50.88
CA GLY A 152 -1.00 -26.72 51.63
C GLY A 152 0.36 -26.80 50.94
N THR A 153 1.41 -26.70 51.76
CA THR A 153 2.82 -26.85 51.37
C THR A 153 3.17 -28.27 50.93
N HIS A 154 3.89 -28.38 49.82
CA HIS A 154 5.10 -29.19 49.81
C HIS A 154 6.23 -28.39 49.17
N TYR A 155 7.26 -28.08 49.96
CA TYR A 155 8.53 -27.62 49.41
C TYR A 155 9.24 -28.84 48.81
N SER A 156 9.79 -28.67 47.62
CA SER A 156 10.89 -29.49 47.10
C SER A 156 11.92 -28.52 46.52
N GLU A 157 13.19 -28.84 46.70
CA GLU A 157 14.27 -27.85 46.68
C GLU A 157 14.63 -27.31 45.29
N ALA A 158 15.38 -26.22 45.33
CA ALA A 158 15.94 -25.51 44.20
C ALA A 158 16.58 -26.42 43.14
N ASN A 159 16.14 -26.25 41.89
CA ASN A 159 16.94 -26.50 40.69
C ASN A 159 16.58 -25.43 39.64
N GLY A 160 17.57 -24.92 38.93
CA GLY A 160 17.46 -23.69 38.14
C GLY A 160 16.45 -23.75 36.98
N SER A 161 15.60 -22.73 36.85
CA SER A 161 14.53 -22.66 35.85
C SER A 161 14.96 -22.15 34.46
N THR A 162 16.26 -22.10 34.17
CA THR A 162 16.81 -21.65 32.86
C THR A 162 16.29 -22.47 31.67
N ALA A 163 15.91 -23.73 31.88
CA ALA A 163 15.42 -24.60 30.80
C ALA A 163 14.00 -24.26 30.30
N GLN A 164 13.08 -23.84 31.19
CA GLN A 164 11.71 -23.51 30.80
C GLN A 164 11.67 -22.18 30.02
N GLU A 165 12.44 -21.21 30.48
CA GLU A 165 12.53 -19.88 29.87
C GLU A 165 13.14 -19.96 28.46
N GLY A 166 14.21 -20.73 28.26
CA GLY A 166 14.81 -20.97 26.94
C GLY A 166 13.82 -21.50 25.91
N ASN A 167 12.98 -22.48 26.27
CA ASN A 167 11.94 -22.99 25.36
C ASN A 167 10.89 -21.90 25.03
N SER A 168 10.47 -21.11 26.02
CA SER A 168 9.51 -20.01 25.80
C SER A 168 10.07 -18.89 24.93
N ARG A 169 11.38 -18.57 25.05
CA ARG A 169 12.12 -17.59 24.24
C ARG A 169 12.23 -18.05 22.78
N VAL A 170 12.63 -19.31 22.56
CA VAL A 170 12.67 -19.91 21.22
C VAL A 170 11.29 -19.96 20.58
N GLN A 171 10.24 -20.27 21.35
CA GLN A 171 8.85 -20.23 20.86
C GLN A 171 8.42 -18.81 20.48
N LEU A 172 8.77 -17.79 21.29
CA LEU A 172 8.49 -16.38 20.98
C LEU A 172 9.20 -15.92 19.70
N LEU A 173 10.50 -16.18 19.57
CA LEU A 173 11.26 -15.85 18.35
C LEU A 173 10.63 -16.49 17.11
N LYS A 174 10.22 -17.77 17.20
CA LYS A 174 9.51 -18.45 16.11
C LYS A 174 8.17 -17.78 15.76
N VAL A 175 7.41 -17.29 16.73
CA VAL A 175 6.15 -16.56 16.49
C VAL A 175 6.42 -15.21 15.83
N LEU A 176 7.45 -14.48 16.27
CA LEU A 176 7.87 -13.20 15.68
C LEU A 176 8.30 -13.38 14.22
N GLU A 177 9.18 -14.34 13.92
CA GLU A 177 9.61 -14.63 12.55
C GLU A 177 8.44 -15.05 11.66
N THR A 178 7.53 -15.89 12.18
CA THR A 178 6.31 -16.27 11.45
C THR A 178 5.43 -15.05 11.13
N ARG A 179 5.24 -14.13 12.09
CA ARG A 179 4.46 -12.90 11.87
C ARG A 179 5.13 -11.98 10.86
N LYS A 180 6.46 -11.85 10.90
CA LYS A 180 7.24 -11.10 9.91
C LYS A 180 7.03 -11.62 8.49
N THR A 181 7.12 -12.94 8.27
CA THR A 181 6.84 -13.54 6.95
C THR A 181 5.41 -13.28 6.48
N VAL A 182 4.41 -13.34 7.37
CA VAL A 182 3.01 -13.02 7.02
C VAL A 182 2.87 -11.56 6.63
N LEU A 183 3.45 -10.63 7.40
CA LEU A 183 3.39 -9.20 7.10
C LEU A 183 4.15 -8.84 5.81
N GLN A 184 5.24 -9.51 5.48
CA GLN A 184 5.93 -9.34 4.19
C GLN A 184 5.02 -9.69 3.00
N ARG A 185 4.21 -10.77 3.11
CA ARG A 185 3.19 -11.11 2.11
C ARG A 185 2.06 -10.09 2.08
N GLU A 186 1.58 -9.62 3.24
CA GLU A 186 0.61 -8.53 3.29
C GLU A 186 1.12 -7.24 2.66
N GLN A 187 2.42 -6.94 2.79
CA GLN A 187 3.07 -5.77 2.19
C GLN A 187 3.03 -5.87 0.66
N GLY A 188 3.40 -7.02 0.09
CA GLY A 188 3.28 -7.29 -1.34
C GLY A 188 1.84 -7.12 -1.85
N MET A 189 0.85 -7.69 -1.15
CA MET A 189 -0.56 -7.48 -1.45
C MET A 189 -1.02 -6.01 -1.33
N ALA A 190 -0.49 -5.25 -0.37
CA ALA A 190 -0.81 -3.84 -0.21
C ALA A 190 -0.24 -3.00 -1.38
N PHE A 191 1.00 -3.29 -1.81
CA PHE A 191 1.56 -2.70 -3.02
C PHE A 191 0.74 -3.04 -4.28
N ALA A 192 0.36 -4.31 -4.46
CA ALA A 192 -0.47 -4.72 -5.60
C ALA A 192 -1.83 -3.99 -5.62
N ARG A 193 -2.44 -3.78 -4.44
CA ARG A 193 -3.67 -2.97 -4.30
C ARG A 193 -3.43 -1.49 -4.60
N ALA A 194 -2.29 -0.92 -4.20
CA ALA A 194 -1.92 0.45 -4.52
C ALA A 194 -1.79 0.64 -6.04
N VAL A 195 -1.01 -0.22 -6.72
CA VAL A 195 -0.86 -0.21 -8.18
C VAL A 195 -2.21 -0.39 -8.89
N ALA A 196 -3.04 -1.36 -8.46
CA ALA A 196 -4.39 -1.55 -9.00
C ALA A 196 -5.33 -0.36 -8.75
N ALA A 197 -5.07 0.44 -7.72
CA ALA A 197 -5.75 1.70 -7.45
C ALA A 197 -5.11 2.92 -8.15
N SER A 198 -4.18 2.71 -9.10
CA SER A 198 -3.44 3.78 -9.78
C SER A 198 -2.55 4.60 -8.83
N PHE A 199 -1.89 3.92 -7.90
CA PHE A 199 -0.78 4.41 -7.10
C PHE A 199 0.47 3.55 -7.38
N ASP A 200 1.04 3.76 -8.55
CA ASP A 200 2.30 3.18 -9.00
C ASP A 200 3.43 4.22 -9.00
N ILE A 201 4.69 3.77 -9.08
CA ILE A 201 5.87 4.62 -8.85
C ILE A 201 6.03 5.76 -9.86
N ASP A 202 5.68 5.55 -11.14
CA ASP A 202 5.86 6.55 -12.21
C ASP A 202 4.95 7.76 -12.03
N HIS A 203 3.85 7.57 -11.30
CA HIS A 203 2.83 8.59 -11.04
C HIS A 203 2.90 9.21 -9.64
N MET A 204 3.85 8.81 -8.78
CA MET A 204 4.02 9.40 -7.45
C MET A 204 4.54 10.83 -7.51
N ALA A 205 5.57 11.11 -8.32
CA ALA A 205 6.17 12.45 -8.40
C ALA A 205 5.16 13.53 -8.85
N PRO A 206 4.30 13.33 -9.88
CA PRO A 206 3.22 14.26 -10.19
C PRO A 206 2.21 14.48 -9.04
N LEU A 207 1.94 13.46 -8.22
CA LEU A 207 1.07 13.59 -7.04
C LEU A 207 1.73 14.38 -5.90
N VAL A 208 3.05 14.25 -5.73
CA VAL A 208 3.81 15.09 -4.79
C VAL A 208 3.75 16.56 -5.22
N SER A 209 4.01 16.88 -6.50
CA SER A 209 3.91 18.26 -7.01
C SER A 209 2.49 18.83 -6.91
N PHE A 210 1.45 18.03 -7.18
CA PHE A 210 0.06 18.42 -6.93
C PHE A 210 -0.18 18.74 -5.45
N ALA A 211 0.33 17.89 -4.56
CA ALA A 211 0.11 18.02 -3.12
C ALA A 211 0.85 19.22 -2.52
N GLU A 212 2.05 19.52 -3.01
CA GLU A 212 2.80 20.73 -2.67
C GLU A 212 2.05 21.99 -3.14
N CYS A 213 1.64 22.04 -4.41
CA CYS A 213 0.98 23.20 -5.02
C CYS A 213 -0.36 23.56 -4.36
N PHE A 214 -1.20 22.56 -4.03
CA PHE A 214 -2.53 22.79 -3.46
C PHE A 214 -2.64 22.53 -1.94
N GLY A 215 -1.52 22.25 -1.29
CA GLY A 215 -1.43 22.02 0.16
C GLY A 215 -2.18 20.77 0.63
N ALA A 216 -1.95 19.63 -0.02
CA ALA A 216 -2.50 18.32 0.32
C ALA A 216 -1.50 17.45 1.11
N SER A 217 -1.06 17.93 2.29
CA SER A 217 0.00 17.31 3.09
C SER A 217 -0.15 15.80 3.30
N ARG A 218 -1.35 15.30 3.65
CA ARG A 218 -1.59 13.86 3.84
C ARG A 218 -1.35 13.02 2.58
N LEU A 219 -1.61 13.57 1.39
CA LEU A 219 -1.24 12.91 0.12
C LEU A 219 0.27 12.95 -0.08
N MET A 220 0.90 14.10 0.15
CA MET A 220 2.34 14.29 0.00
C MET A 220 3.13 13.30 0.87
N ASP A 221 2.79 13.21 2.16
CA ASP A 221 3.41 12.30 3.13
C ASP A 221 3.23 10.83 2.71
N ALA A 222 2.05 10.45 2.23
CA ALA A 222 1.76 9.09 1.78
C ALA A 222 2.55 8.72 0.51
N CYS A 223 2.64 9.63 -0.47
CA CYS A 223 3.44 9.43 -1.68
C CYS A 223 4.93 9.32 -1.35
N LEU A 224 5.49 10.23 -0.53
CA LEU A 224 6.91 10.20 -0.15
C LEU A 224 7.27 8.89 0.58
N ARG A 225 6.45 8.46 1.55
CA ARG A 225 6.65 7.20 2.28
C ARG A 225 6.58 5.97 1.36
N PHE A 226 5.69 5.99 0.37
CA PHE A 226 5.59 4.93 -0.63
C PHE A 226 6.85 4.88 -1.52
N MET A 227 7.32 6.03 -2.01
CA MET A 227 8.53 6.13 -2.83
C MET A 227 9.79 5.65 -2.09
N ASP A 228 9.98 6.09 -0.84
CA ASP A 228 11.11 5.69 0.01
C ASP A 228 11.11 4.18 0.27
N LEU A 229 9.94 3.61 0.55
CA LEU A 229 9.79 2.18 0.80
C LEU A 229 10.02 1.35 -0.48
N TRP A 230 9.42 1.75 -1.60
CA TRP A 230 9.63 1.13 -2.91
C TRP A 230 11.11 1.07 -3.26
N LYS A 231 11.81 2.21 -3.12
CA LYS A 231 13.25 2.33 -3.33
C LYS A 231 14.04 1.39 -2.44
N ARG A 232 13.84 1.42 -1.11
CA ARG A 232 14.54 0.53 -0.17
C ARG A 232 14.37 -0.94 -0.52
N LYS A 233 13.15 -1.37 -0.87
CA LYS A 233 12.86 -2.77 -1.20
C LYS A 233 13.53 -3.22 -2.50
N HIS A 234 13.63 -2.34 -3.51
CA HIS A 234 14.38 -2.62 -4.74
C HIS A 234 15.90 -2.60 -4.53
N GLU A 235 16.42 -1.70 -3.71
CA GLU A 235 17.85 -1.67 -3.34
C GLU A 235 18.27 -2.89 -2.52
N THR A 236 17.37 -3.42 -1.68
CA THR A 236 17.61 -4.61 -0.82
C THR A 236 17.31 -5.93 -1.53
N GLY A 237 16.79 -5.91 -2.77
CA GLY A 237 16.42 -7.12 -3.54
C GLY A 237 15.21 -7.92 -3.01
N GLN A 238 14.55 -7.46 -1.95
CA GLN A 238 13.45 -8.18 -1.27
C GLN A 238 12.19 -8.38 -2.13
N TRP A 239 12.10 -7.72 -3.28
CA TRP A 239 10.99 -7.89 -4.22
C TRP A 239 10.94 -9.26 -4.92
N LEU A 240 12.08 -9.92 -5.12
CA LEU A 240 12.16 -11.13 -5.96
C LEU A 240 11.52 -12.37 -5.31
N GLU A 241 11.35 -12.36 -3.99
CA GLU A 241 10.97 -13.56 -3.21
C GLU A 241 9.45 -13.75 -3.11
N ILE A 242 8.66 -12.69 -3.30
CA ILE A 242 7.20 -12.74 -3.20
C ILE A 242 6.59 -13.40 -4.45
N GLU A 243 7.04 -13.01 -5.65
CA GLU A 243 6.53 -13.55 -6.93
C GLU A 243 6.84 -15.05 -7.09
N ALA A 244 8.03 -15.50 -6.62
CA ALA A 244 8.40 -16.90 -6.61
C ALA A 244 7.59 -17.73 -5.59
N ALA A 245 7.26 -17.17 -4.43
CA ALA A 245 6.46 -17.85 -3.41
C ALA A 245 4.98 -18.00 -3.81
N GLU A 246 4.40 -16.99 -4.47
CA GLU A 246 3.02 -17.03 -4.98
C GLU A 246 2.84 -18.05 -6.11
N ALA A 247 3.85 -18.20 -6.98
CA ALA A 247 3.87 -19.23 -8.02
C ALA A 247 3.91 -20.67 -7.46
N MET A 248 4.51 -20.89 -6.28
CA MET A 248 4.55 -22.22 -5.64
C MET A 248 3.37 -22.49 -4.71
N SER A 249 2.74 -21.46 -4.14
CA SER A 249 1.58 -21.63 -3.23
C SER A 249 0.27 -21.99 -3.94
N THR A 250 0.18 -21.83 -5.26
CA THR A 250 -1.05 -22.11 -6.04
C THR A 250 -1.12 -23.55 -6.58
N GLN A 251 -0.07 -24.36 -6.42
CA GLN A 251 -0.06 -25.77 -6.87
C GLN A 251 -0.42 -26.81 -5.79
N SER A 252 -0.34 -26.49 -4.49
CA SER A 252 -0.51 -27.50 -3.42
C SER A 252 -1.94 -27.96 -3.20
N ASP A 253 -2.93 -27.11 -3.48
CA ASP A 253 -4.29 -27.28 -2.91
C ASP A 253 -5.30 -27.98 -3.85
N PHE A 254 -4.85 -28.45 -5.02
CA PHE A 254 -5.69 -29.19 -5.99
C PHE A 254 -5.21 -30.61 -6.32
N SER A 255 -4.10 -31.08 -5.74
CA SER A 255 -3.55 -32.42 -6.00
C SER A 255 -3.78 -33.40 -4.85
N THR A 256 -5.04 -33.71 -4.53
CA THR A 256 -5.47 -35.02 -3.97
C THR A 256 -7.00 -35.09 -3.89
N MET A 257 -7.67 -35.37 -5.02
CA MET A 257 -8.95 -36.09 -4.94
C MET A 257 -8.87 -37.31 -5.87
N ASP A 258 -8.91 -38.47 -5.21
CA ASP A 258 -8.59 -39.76 -5.80
C ASP A 258 -9.61 -40.19 -6.86
N ALA A 259 -9.15 -40.99 -7.82
CA ALA A 259 -9.98 -41.41 -8.95
C ALA A 259 -10.95 -42.52 -8.51
N SER A 260 -12.25 -42.22 -8.53
CA SER A 260 -13.31 -43.24 -8.47
C SER A 260 -14.43 -42.85 -9.42
N GLY A 261 -14.62 -43.68 -10.44
CA GLY A 261 -15.35 -43.30 -11.66
C GLY A 261 -16.86 -43.49 -11.58
N ILE A 262 -17.57 -42.62 -12.31
CA ILE A 262 -18.94 -42.88 -12.77
C ILE A 262 -18.95 -42.69 -14.29
N MET A 263 -19.02 -43.80 -15.01
CA MET A 263 -19.32 -43.83 -16.44
C MET A 263 -20.81 -43.57 -16.65
N LEU A 264 -21.16 -42.51 -17.39
CA LEU A 264 -22.47 -42.41 -18.03
C LEU A 264 -22.32 -41.97 -19.49
N SER A 265 -23.09 -42.64 -20.35
CA SER A 265 -22.87 -42.77 -21.79
C SER A 265 -23.30 -41.56 -22.60
N SER A 266 -22.60 -41.31 -23.70
CA SER A 266 -23.07 -40.44 -24.78
C SER A 266 -24.22 -41.07 -25.56
N VAL A 267 -25.22 -40.25 -25.89
CA VAL A 267 -26.11 -40.49 -27.04
C VAL A 267 -26.16 -39.20 -27.85
N ALA A 268 -25.80 -39.29 -29.13
CA ALA A 268 -25.79 -38.15 -30.02
C ALA A 268 -27.20 -37.75 -30.47
N ASN A 269 -27.37 -36.49 -30.82
CA ASN A 269 -28.32 -36.12 -31.88
C ASN A 269 -27.67 -35.13 -32.84
N LYS A 270 -27.77 -35.45 -34.14
CA LYS A 270 -27.16 -34.69 -35.25
C LYS A 270 -28.06 -33.54 -35.71
N LEU A 271 -27.43 -32.41 -36.02
CA LEU A 271 -27.72 -31.47 -37.12
C LEU A 271 -26.50 -30.51 -37.13
N ASN A 272 -25.49 -30.64 -38.00
CA ASN A 272 -25.49 -30.57 -39.47
C ASN A 272 -26.01 -29.19 -39.93
N GLU A 273 -25.27 -28.33 -40.65
CA GLU A 273 -23.96 -28.50 -41.31
C GLU A 273 -23.26 -27.12 -41.53
N SER A 274 -21.92 -27.15 -41.69
CA SER A 274 -20.98 -26.24 -42.43
C SER A 274 -21.42 -24.89 -43.05
N CYS A 275 -20.55 -23.93 -43.43
CA CYS A 275 -19.13 -23.53 -43.24
C CYS A 275 -18.93 -22.23 -44.08
N SER A 276 -17.72 -21.61 -44.04
CA SER A 276 -16.96 -20.97 -45.16
C SER A 276 -17.70 -20.26 -46.34
N GLU A 277 -17.24 -19.18 -46.98
CA GLU A 277 -16.05 -18.31 -46.90
C GLU A 277 -16.26 -17.16 -47.93
N MET A 278 -15.28 -16.28 -48.12
CA MET A 278 -15.27 -15.09 -48.97
C MET A 278 -15.66 -15.31 -50.45
N ALA A 279 -16.32 -14.34 -51.11
CA ALA A 279 -15.81 -13.61 -52.31
C ALA A 279 -16.88 -12.91 -53.22
N SER A 280 -16.73 -11.59 -53.37
CA SER A 280 -16.79 -10.73 -54.60
C SER A 280 -17.90 -10.81 -55.70
N GLU A 281 -18.29 -9.59 -56.14
CA GLU A 281 -18.74 -9.19 -57.51
C GLU A 281 -20.17 -9.55 -58.01
N ASN A 282 -20.88 -8.76 -58.85
CA ASN A 282 -20.93 -7.30 -59.16
C ASN A 282 -22.19 -6.99 -60.06
N ILE A 283 -22.37 -5.73 -60.51
CA ILE A 283 -23.31 -5.20 -61.55
C ILE A 283 -24.74 -4.85 -61.04
N GLY A 284 -25.30 -3.65 -61.26
CA GLY A 284 -24.74 -2.40 -61.82
C GLY A 284 -25.78 -1.31 -62.17
N LYS A 285 -25.28 -0.15 -62.66
CA LYS A 285 -26.01 1.06 -63.20
C LYS A 285 -26.80 1.91 -62.19
N THR A 286 -26.88 3.26 -62.27
CA THR A 286 -26.45 4.26 -63.29
C THR A 286 -26.34 5.68 -62.68
N SER A 287 -25.53 6.58 -63.30
CA SER A 287 -25.70 8.06 -63.32
C SER A 287 -25.44 8.87 -62.03
N ILE A 288 -24.82 10.07 -61.99
CA ILE A 288 -24.31 11.05 -62.99
C ILE A 288 -23.06 11.79 -62.42
N ASP A 289 -22.28 12.43 -63.30
CA ASP A 289 -21.03 13.24 -63.11
C ASP A 289 -21.13 14.42 -62.09
N THR A 290 -20.07 15.13 -61.66
CA THR A 290 -18.85 15.62 -62.38
C THR A 290 -17.67 16.02 -61.44
N THR A 291 -16.42 15.84 -61.93
CA THR A 291 -15.26 16.80 -61.88
C THR A 291 -14.88 17.42 -60.51
N THR A 292 -13.73 17.24 -59.83
CA THR A 292 -12.33 16.80 -60.13
C THR A 292 -11.62 16.42 -58.79
N GLY A 293 -10.34 16.02 -58.67
CA GLY A 293 -9.22 15.84 -59.61
C GLY A 293 -7.85 15.69 -58.90
N ILE A 294 -6.77 15.59 -59.70
CA ILE A 294 -5.31 15.60 -59.35
C ILE A 294 -4.84 14.66 -58.22
N ASN A 295 -4.47 13.47 -58.68
CA ASN A 295 -3.51 12.51 -58.14
C ASN A 295 -2.11 13.12 -57.83
N VAL A 296 -1.54 12.88 -56.65
CA VAL A 296 -0.13 12.44 -56.46
C VAL A 296 -0.06 11.57 -55.19
N GLY A 297 0.38 10.31 -55.31
CA GLY A 297 0.69 9.46 -54.15
C GLY A 297 2.18 9.42 -53.82
N LEU A 298 2.53 9.13 -52.56
CA LEU A 298 3.87 8.62 -52.21
C LEU A 298 3.88 7.84 -50.88
N PHE A 299 3.88 6.51 -50.98
CA PHE A 299 4.71 5.61 -50.16
C PHE A 299 5.94 5.24 -51.03
N PRO A 300 7.06 4.68 -50.51
CA PRO A 300 7.18 3.93 -49.26
C PRO A 300 8.44 4.17 -48.40
N LYS A 301 8.48 3.41 -47.30
CA LYS A 301 9.62 2.95 -46.48
C LYS A 301 10.99 2.89 -47.17
N SER A 302 12.06 3.22 -46.44
CA SER A 302 13.17 2.30 -46.10
C SER A 302 14.15 2.99 -45.12
N SER A 303 14.32 2.50 -43.89
CA SER A 303 15.43 1.65 -43.43
C SER A 303 16.85 2.17 -43.68
N GLY A 304 17.65 2.28 -42.60
CA GLY A 304 18.99 1.70 -42.58
C GLY A 304 20.20 2.58 -42.24
N ASN A 305 20.84 2.22 -41.12
CA ASN A 305 22.28 2.26 -40.84
C ASN A 305 23.03 3.56 -40.47
N LYS A 306 23.60 3.48 -39.26
CA LYS A 306 25.01 3.76 -38.88
C LYS A 306 25.61 5.15 -39.16
N ALA A 307 25.93 5.85 -38.07
CA ALA A 307 27.24 5.66 -37.45
C ALA A 307 27.06 5.44 -35.93
#